data_AF-A0A950FIX5-F1
#
_entry.id   AF-A0A950FIX5-F1
#
_cell.length_a   1.000
_cell.length_b   1.000
_cell.length_c   1.000
_cell.angle_alpha   90.00
_cell.angle_beta   90.00
_cell.angle_gamma   90.00
#
_symmetry.space_group_name_H-M   'P 1'
#
loop_
_entity.id
_entity.type
_entity.pdbx_description
1 polymer ?
#
loop_
_entity_poly.entity_id
_entity_poly.type
_entity_poly.pdbx_seq_one_letter_code
_entity_poly.pdbx_strand_id
1 'polypeptide(L)' 'MNYDLVVKNAMIYDGIGSSAFPGNVAISAGKIAAVDGAMLHGKREIDAGGLALA' A
#
# COMPACT_ATOMS: atom_id res chain seq x y z
N MET A 1 2.24 -11.33 12.02
CA MET A 1 3.40 -10.62 11.43
C MET A 1 2.94 -9.20 11.19
N ASN A 2 3.59 -8.19 11.79
CA ASN A 2 3.16 -6.80 11.66
C ASN A 2 4.15 -6.07 10.76
N TYR A 3 3.68 -5.42 9.71
CA TYR A 3 4.50 -4.58 8.84
C TYR A 3 4.93 -3.31 9.57
N ASP A 4 5.92 -2.57 9.05
CA ASP A 4 6.31 -1.29 9.66
C ASP A 4 5.30 -0.19 9.35
N LEU A 5 4.83 -0.14 8.11
CA LEU A 5 3.82 0.79 7.63
C LEU A 5 2.87 0.07 6.67
N VAL A 6 1.57 0.33 6.78
CA VAL A 6 0.57 -0.04 5.78
C VAL A 6 -0.15 1.20 5.30
N VAL A 7 -0.13 1.44 3.99
CA VAL A 7 -0.95 2.45 3.31
C VAL A 7 -2.20 1.76 2.78
N LYS A 8 -3.37 2.22 3.20
CA LYS A 8 -4.67 1.59 2.91
C LYS A 8 -5.48 2.41 1.92
N ASN A 9 -6.33 1.73 1.15
CA ASN A 9 -7.34 2.32 0.27
C ASN A 9 -6.79 3.33 -0.76
N ALA A 10 -5.55 3.15 -1.20
CA ALA A 10 -4.92 4.06 -2.16
C ALA A 10 -5.29 3.70 -3.61
N MET A 11 -5.22 4.67 -4.51
CA MET A 11 -5.11 4.42 -5.95
C MET A 11 -3.62 4.26 -6.30
N ILE A 12 -3.20 3.05 -6.66
CA ILE A 12 -1.80 2.67 -6.86
C ILE A 12 -1.39 2.88 -8.31
N TYR A 13 -0.27 3.58 -8.51
CA TYR A 13 0.42 3.74 -9.79
C TYR A 13 1.75 2.98 -9.70
N ASP A 14 1.95 2.00 -10.58
CA ASP A 14 3.10 1.09 -10.56
C ASP A 14 4.36 1.64 -11.27
N GLY A 15 4.25 2.82 -11.88
CA GLY A 15 5.35 3.49 -12.59
C GLY A 15 5.72 2.85 -13.93
N ILE A 16 5.08 1.75 -14.35
CA ILE A 16 5.36 1.08 -15.65
C ILE A 16 4.35 1.48 -16.74
N GLY A 17 3.40 2.36 -16.42
CA GLY A 17 2.42 2.90 -17.37
C GLY A 17 1.14 2.07 -17.49
N SER A 18 0.94 1.09 -16.60
CA SER A 18 -0.34 0.37 -16.48
C SER A 18 -1.44 1.29 -15.95
N SER A 19 -2.69 0.89 -16.15
CA SER A 19 -3.83 1.53 -15.49
C SER A 19 -3.68 1.44 -13.96
N ALA A 20 -3.95 2.55 -13.29
CA ALA A 20 -3.96 2.58 -11.83
C ALA A 20 -5.03 1.64 -11.26
N PHE A 21 -4.75 1.06 -10.09
CA PHE A 21 -5.66 0.13 -9.43
C PHE A 21 -5.80 0.45 -7.93
N PRO A 22 -6.99 0.26 -7.35
CA PRO A 22 -7.18 0.44 -5.91
C PRO A 22 -6.47 -0.67 -5.14
N GLY A 23 -5.86 -0.34 -4.00
CA GLY A 23 -5.24 -1.36 -3.16
C GLY A 23 -4.58 -0.84 -1.89
N ASN A 24 -3.87 -1.75 -1.24
CA ASN A 24 -3.09 -1.49 -0.04
C ASN A 24 -1.63 -1.82 -0.30
N VAL A 25 -0.70 -1.08 0.33
CA VAL A 25 0.74 -1.35 0.24
C VAL A 25 1.31 -1.50 1.64
N ALA A 26 1.98 -2.62 1.90
CA ALA A 26 2.69 -2.86 3.14
C ALA A 26 4.20 -2.67 2.95
N ILE A 27 4.83 -2.01 3.91
CA ILE A 27 6.25 -1.73 3.95
C ILE A 27 6.87 -2.44 5.14
N SER A 28 7.99 -3.12 4.91
CA SER A 28 8.82 -3.75 5.93
C SER A 28 10.29 -3.46 5.66
N ALA A 29 11.02 -3.02 6.68
CA ALA A 29 12.43 -2.65 6.60
C ALA A 29 12.73 -1.69 5.43
N GLY A 30 11.83 -0.73 5.19
CA GLY A 30 11.96 0.28 4.13
C GLY A 30 11.71 -0.22 2.70
N LYS A 31 11.17 -1.44 2.52
CA LYS A 31 10.84 -2.02 1.21
C LYS A 31 9.37 -2.40 1.14
N ILE A 32 8.81 -2.37 -0.07
CA ILE A 32 7.47 -2.91 -0.34
C ILE A 32 7.52 -4.42 -0.08
N ALA A 33 6.73 -4.87 0.88
CA ALA A 33 6.65 -6.26 1.30
C ALA A 33 5.41 -6.96 0.74
N ALA A 34 4.33 -6.21 0.50
CA ALA A 34 3.13 -6.70 -0.17
C ALA A 34 2.39 -5.55 -0.86
N VAL A 35 1.75 -5.87 -1.99
CA VAL A 35 0.82 -4.99 -2.70
C VAL A 35 -0.46 -5.78 -2.91
N ASP A 36 -1.55 -5.24 -2.40
CA ASP A 36 -2.89 -5.82 -2.35
C ASP A 36 -2.97 -7.17 -1.61
N GLY A 37 -4.00 -7.31 -0.79
CA GLY A 37 -4.13 -8.38 0.18
C GLY A 37 -5.21 -8.07 1.20
N ALA A 38 -6.16 -8.98 1.35
CA ALA A 38 -7.19 -8.86 2.36
C ALA A 38 -6.52 -8.94 3.74
N MET A 39 -6.48 -7.81 4.45
CA MET A 39 -5.96 -7.65 5.82
C MET A 39 -4.43 -7.52 5.96
N LEU A 40 -3.88 -6.42 5.44
CA LEU A 40 -2.54 -5.95 5.83
C LEU A 40 -2.63 -5.14 7.14
N HIS A 41 -1.81 -5.51 8.13
CA HIS A 41 -1.69 -4.81 9.42
C HIS A 41 -0.26 -4.34 9.67
N GLY A 42 -0.13 -3.09 10.11
CA GLY A 42 1.16 -2.43 10.33
C GLY A 42 1.31 -1.85 11.73
N LYS A 43 2.55 -1.54 12.13
CA LYS A 43 2.83 -0.75 13.33
C LYS A 43 2.25 0.66 13.18
N ARG A 44 2.26 1.17 11.95
CA ARG A 44 1.56 2.38 11.52
C ARG A 44 0.63 2.03 10.36
N GLU A 45 -0.58 2.56 10.41
CA GLU A 45 -1.54 2.46 9.32
C GLU A 45 -1.92 3.88 8.88
N ILE A 46 -2.00 4.10 7.56
CA ILE A 46 -2.42 5.37 6.95
C ILE A 46 -3.56 5.06 6.00
N ASP A 47 -4.68 5.74 6.16
CA ASP A 47 -5.78 5.71 5.18
C ASP A 47 -5.50 6.75 4.09
N ALA A 48 -5.37 6.27 2.85
CA ALA A 48 -5.11 7.07 1.67
C ALA A 48 -6.31 7.05 0.70
N GLY A 49 -7.52 6.81 1.22
CA GLY A 49 -8.76 6.91 0.46
C GLY A 49 -8.85 8.21 -0.34
N GLY A 50 -9.03 8.09 -1.66
CA GLY A 50 -9.12 9.23 -2.58
C GLY A 50 -7.77 9.88 -2.94
N LEU A 51 -6.64 9.32 -2.47
CA LEU A 51 -5.30 9.79 -2.80
C LEU A 51 -4.59 8.79 -3.74
N ALA A 52 -3.59 9.31 -4.44
CA ALA A 52 -2.68 8.51 -5.25
C ALA A 52 -1.47 8.04 -4.42
N LEU A 53 -1.03 6.81 -4.66
CA LEU A 53 0.25 6.27 -4.21
C LEU A 53 1.08 5.90 -5.44
N ALA A 54 2.25 6.53 -5.59
CA ALA A 54 3.14 6.43 -6.74
C ALA A 54 4.59 6.31 -6.29
#